data_AF-A0A077FCA7-F1
#
_entry.id   AF-A0A077FCA7-F1
#
_cell.length_a   1.000
_cell.length_b   1.000
_cell.length_c   1.000
_cell.angle_alpha   90.00
_cell.angle_beta   90.00
_cell.angle_gamma   90.00
#
_symmetry.space_group_name_H-M   'P 1'
#
loop_
_entity.id
_entity.type
_entity.pdbx_description
1 polymer ?
#
loop_
_entity_poly.entity_id
_entity_poly.type
_entity_poly.pdbx_seq_one_letter_code
_entity_poly.pdbx_strand_id
1 'polypeptide(L)'
;MQTLAQTAGESFTMVFLDQLDTLSAQQEQGTPPGSGKLLALEQTTALRDKLVKLRDSELYYSLDGEEHFRSDWEMRMSDLLSSMQVLNLDDQEEVSLQAASNALGDYRKAFEQFVASRKQSARSSEAMNTQTQQVSELLDKANQFQSQAIQRDGRNAYSQLGLISLLALALGIGASLLIRHLILQPLRRAVHLAQQVAAGDLSCAPDGASVRHDELGQLLDTVNSMLGSLRGLVGRIGTGVGLLNGTAGSLAEVIQRSSQGVERQRQETEIAATAMQQMTTMAGEVARNVKDASAAVALADDQAREGDDLARQAGSKINQLALEMTGCADAMQSLLAESTAIGGILDVIKAVAEQTNLLALNAAIEAARAGEHGRGFAVVADEVRGLARRTQSSTAEIEDLISRLRGVAQQATDRLQGSHALTGETVILAGQASQALTRITRAVSSIERINKQISGAAEQQRFLAEQASQNIVRVREVAEESAQESVKLQLLTLELQHVDGELNAAVGHFRT
;
A
#
# COMPACT_ATOMS: atom_id res chain seq x y z
N MET A 1 67.70 -123.43 -22.17
CA MET A 1 67.08 -124.46 -23.02
C MET A 1 67.82 -124.60 -24.34
N GLN A 2 67.87 -123.57 -25.21
CA GLN A 2 68.64 -123.62 -26.48
C GLN A 2 70.14 -123.96 -26.31
N THR A 3 70.81 -123.42 -25.29
CA THR A 3 72.23 -123.74 -25.00
C THR A 3 72.44 -125.23 -24.71
N LEU A 4 71.52 -125.85 -23.96
CA LEU A 4 71.56 -127.28 -23.64
C LEU A 4 71.22 -128.15 -24.85
N ALA A 5 70.32 -127.70 -25.72
CA ALA A 5 70.02 -128.36 -27.00
C ALA A 5 71.26 -128.39 -27.91
N GLN A 6 72.04 -127.31 -27.92
CA GLN A 6 73.30 -127.24 -28.66
C GLN A 6 74.37 -128.17 -28.06
N THR A 7 74.54 -128.17 -26.74
CA THR A 7 75.46 -129.10 -26.04
C THR A 7 75.12 -130.57 -26.29
N ALA A 8 73.83 -130.93 -26.33
CA ALA A 8 73.41 -132.27 -26.73
C ALA A 8 73.82 -132.57 -28.18
N GLY A 9 73.56 -131.67 -29.13
CA GLY A 9 73.98 -131.83 -30.53
C GLY A 9 75.50 -131.99 -30.71
N GLU A 10 76.30 -131.21 -29.98
CA GLU A 10 77.76 -131.32 -29.98
C GLU A 10 78.22 -132.68 -29.42
N SER A 11 77.58 -133.17 -28.36
CA SER A 11 77.90 -134.47 -27.75
C SER A 11 77.59 -135.64 -28.71
N PHE A 12 76.48 -135.60 -29.44
CA PHE A 12 76.19 -136.60 -30.49
C PHE A 12 77.15 -136.49 -31.69
N THR A 13 77.66 -135.30 -31.99
CA THR A 13 78.68 -135.11 -33.04
C THR A 13 80.01 -135.74 -32.63
N MET A 14 80.38 -135.63 -31.35
CA MET A 14 81.56 -136.30 -30.80
C MET A 14 81.46 -137.83 -30.89
N VAL A 15 80.30 -138.42 -30.59
CA VAL A 15 80.09 -139.88 -30.77
C VAL A 15 80.32 -140.30 -32.23
N PHE A 16 79.83 -139.52 -33.18
CA PHE A 16 80.02 -139.79 -34.60
C PHE A 16 81.48 -139.64 -35.07
N LEU A 17 82.20 -138.64 -34.54
CA LEU A 17 83.61 -138.42 -34.86
C LEU A 17 84.50 -139.53 -34.30
N ASP A 18 84.24 -139.98 -33.06
CA ASP A 18 84.95 -141.12 -32.44
C ASP A 18 84.87 -142.38 -33.31
N GLN A 19 83.68 -142.68 -33.86
CA GLN A 19 83.49 -143.82 -34.75
C GLN A 19 84.19 -143.68 -36.11
N LEU A 20 84.37 -142.45 -36.61
CA LEU A 20 85.12 -142.16 -37.83
C LEU A 20 86.63 -142.28 -37.60
N ASP A 21 87.12 -141.83 -36.45
CA ASP A 21 88.51 -141.97 -36.05
C ASP A 21 88.90 -143.45 -35.85
N THR A 22 88.01 -144.28 -35.29
CA THR A 22 88.26 -145.73 -35.20
C THR A 22 88.25 -146.44 -36.55
N LEU A 23 87.42 -146.00 -37.51
CA LEU A 23 87.41 -146.51 -38.89
C LEU A 23 88.67 -146.12 -39.67
N SER A 24 89.14 -144.89 -39.52
CA SER A 24 90.36 -144.42 -40.19
C SER A 24 91.63 -145.09 -39.66
N ALA A 25 91.73 -145.32 -38.34
CA ALA A 25 92.83 -146.04 -37.71
C ALA A 25 92.99 -147.50 -38.20
N GLN A 26 91.89 -148.17 -38.57
CA GLN A 26 91.94 -149.52 -39.14
C GLN A 26 92.36 -149.53 -40.61
N GLN A 27 92.05 -148.46 -41.35
CA GLN A 27 92.42 -148.34 -42.76
C GLN A 27 93.93 -148.13 -42.94
N GLU A 28 94.60 -147.48 -41.98
CA GLU A 28 96.08 -147.36 -41.94
C GLU A 28 96.78 -148.70 -41.64
N GLN A 29 96.10 -149.66 -41.00
CA GLN A 29 96.64 -150.99 -40.68
C GLN A 29 96.43 -152.04 -41.79
N GLY A 30 95.95 -151.64 -42.97
CA GLY A 30 95.86 -152.52 -44.14
C GLY A 30 94.82 -153.64 -44.06
N THR A 31 93.85 -153.54 -43.16
CA THR A 31 92.79 -154.55 -42.98
C THR A 31 91.44 -153.97 -43.46
N PRO A 32 90.63 -154.66 -44.28
CA PRO A 32 89.33 -154.14 -44.70
C PRO A 32 88.35 -154.04 -43.50
N PRO A 33 87.49 -153.01 -43.44
CA PRO A 33 86.58 -152.81 -42.32
C PRO A 33 85.53 -153.93 -42.22
N GLY A 34 85.30 -154.43 -41.00
CA GLY A 34 84.30 -155.45 -40.73
C GLY A 34 82.87 -154.92 -40.76
N SER A 35 81.92 -155.71 -41.28
CA SER A 35 80.51 -155.32 -41.48
C SER A 35 79.78 -154.81 -40.24
N GLY A 36 80.26 -155.13 -39.02
CA GLY A 36 79.67 -154.64 -37.77
C GLY A 36 79.93 -153.15 -37.47
N LYS A 37 81.09 -152.61 -37.85
CA LYS A 37 81.43 -151.19 -37.58
C LYS A 37 80.73 -150.22 -38.53
N LEU A 38 80.52 -150.63 -39.78
CA LEU A 38 79.70 -149.88 -40.74
C LEU A 38 78.24 -149.76 -40.27
N LEU A 39 77.70 -150.82 -39.65
CA LEU A 39 76.35 -150.82 -39.10
C LEU A 39 76.22 -149.90 -37.87
N ALA A 40 77.25 -149.86 -37.00
CA ALA A 40 77.30 -148.94 -35.87
C ALA A 40 77.34 -147.48 -36.33
N LEU A 41 78.13 -147.16 -37.36
CA LEU A 41 78.19 -145.81 -37.94
C LEU A 41 76.83 -145.38 -38.52
N GLU A 42 76.13 -146.30 -39.20
CA GLU A 42 74.78 -146.05 -39.73
C GLU A 42 73.77 -145.76 -38.60
N GLN A 43 73.83 -146.54 -37.52
CA GLN A 43 73.00 -146.32 -36.32
C GLN A 43 73.32 -144.99 -35.63
N THR A 44 74.59 -144.58 -35.56
CA THR A 44 75.01 -143.28 -35.02
C THR A 44 74.52 -142.11 -35.88
N THR A 45 74.54 -142.24 -37.22
CA THR A 45 73.90 -141.23 -38.09
C THR A 45 72.39 -141.16 -37.93
N ALA A 46 71.71 -142.30 -37.71
CA ALA A 46 70.28 -142.33 -37.45
C ALA A 46 69.92 -141.62 -36.14
N LEU A 47 70.75 -141.74 -35.10
CA LEU A 47 70.59 -141.00 -33.84
C LEU A 47 70.63 -139.48 -34.05
N ARG A 48 71.55 -138.99 -34.89
CA ARG A 48 71.63 -137.57 -35.23
C ARG A 48 70.37 -137.08 -35.96
N ASP A 49 69.83 -137.86 -36.90
CA ASP A 49 68.59 -137.50 -37.60
C ASP A 49 67.39 -137.45 -36.64
N LYS A 50 67.30 -138.40 -35.69
CA LYS A 50 66.29 -138.37 -34.63
C LYS A 50 66.44 -137.12 -33.75
N LEU A 51 67.66 -136.67 -33.46
CA LEU A 51 67.91 -135.46 -32.65
C LEU A 51 67.45 -134.20 -33.38
N VAL A 52 67.65 -134.12 -34.69
CA VAL A 52 67.15 -133.01 -35.52
C VAL A 52 65.63 -132.96 -35.46
N LYS A 53 64.95 -134.09 -35.69
CA LYS A 53 63.49 -134.17 -35.61
C LYS A 53 62.94 -133.80 -34.23
N LEU A 54 63.68 -134.14 -33.18
CA LEU A 54 63.34 -133.72 -31.82
C LEU A 54 63.47 -132.20 -31.65
N ARG A 55 64.53 -131.58 -32.17
CA ARG A 55 64.67 -130.12 -32.19
C ARG A 55 63.58 -129.42 -33.02
N ASP A 56 63.10 -130.02 -34.10
CA ASP A 56 61.97 -129.47 -34.86
C ASP A 56 60.70 -129.42 -34.00
N SER A 57 60.38 -130.49 -33.26
CA SER A 57 59.24 -130.49 -32.34
C SER A 57 59.38 -129.49 -31.18
N GLU A 58 60.60 -129.21 -30.72
CA GLU A 58 60.86 -128.14 -29.74
C GLU A 58 60.51 -126.77 -30.34
N LEU A 59 60.99 -126.52 -31.56
CA LEU A 59 60.79 -125.25 -32.26
C LEU A 59 59.29 -124.99 -32.51
N TYR A 60 58.55 -125.98 -33.01
CA TYR A 60 57.12 -125.84 -33.24
C TYR A 60 56.34 -125.62 -31.94
N TYR A 61 56.68 -126.35 -30.88
CA TYR A 61 56.08 -126.10 -29.56
C TYR A 61 56.42 -124.69 -29.06
N SER A 62 57.62 -124.17 -29.32
CA SER A 62 58.00 -122.81 -28.90
C SER A 62 57.22 -121.72 -29.64
N LEU A 63 56.88 -121.92 -30.91
CA LEU A 63 56.13 -120.97 -31.72
C LEU A 63 54.64 -121.01 -31.37
N ASP A 64 53.99 -122.15 -31.52
CA ASP A 64 52.53 -122.24 -31.48
C ASP A 64 52.00 -122.54 -30.07
N GLY A 65 52.71 -123.41 -29.34
CA GLY A 65 52.35 -123.80 -27.98
C GLY A 65 51.22 -124.81 -27.89
N GLU A 66 50.80 -125.37 -29.01
CA GLU A 66 49.82 -126.45 -29.04
C GLU A 66 50.36 -127.72 -28.36
N GLU A 67 49.50 -128.39 -27.60
CA GLU A 67 49.84 -129.59 -26.81
C GLU A 67 50.34 -130.76 -27.69
N HIS A 68 49.92 -130.82 -28.95
CA HIS A 68 50.33 -131.90 -29.84
C HIS A 68 51.85 -131.85 -30.14
N PHE A 69 52.45 -130.66 -30.29
CA PHE A 69 53.90 -130.53 -30.54
C PHE A 69 54.72 -130.93 -29.31
N ARG A 70 54.20 -130.69 -28.11
CA ARG A 70 54.81 -131.19 -26.86
C ARG A 70 54.79 -132.71 -26.82
N SER A 71 53.63 -133.30 -27.15
CA SER A 71 53.46 -134.75 -27.18
C SER A 71 54.42 -135.39 -28.20
N ASP A 72 54.58 -134.78 -29.38
CA ASP A 72 55.52 -135.21 -30.40
C ASP A 72 56.98 -135.16 -29.90
N TRP A 73 57.35 -134.08 -29.20
CA TRP A 73 58.69 -133.93 -28.63
C TRP A 73 58.98 -134.99 -27.55
N GLU A 74 58.02 -135.26 -26.66
CA GLU A 74 58.15 -136.29 -25.61
C GLU A 74 58.31 -137.69 -26.23
N MET A 75 57.53 -137.99 -27.26
CA MET A 75 57.63 -139.26 -28.00
C MET A 75 58.99 -139.42 -28.68
N ARG A 76 59.47 -138.39 -29.39
CA ARG A 76 60.78 -138.41 -30.05
C ARG A 76 61.93 -138.50 -29.05
N MET A 77 61.79 -137.90 -27.87
CA MET A 77 62.80 -137.96 -26.81
C MET A 77 62.95 -139.39 -26.30
N SER A 78 61.81 -140.05 -26.07
CA SER A 78 61.77 -141.45 -25.66
C SER A 78 62.37 -142.38 -26.73
N ASP A 79 62.03 -142.17 -28.00
CA ASP A 79 62.57 -142.95 -29.14
C ASP A 79 64.08 -142.73 -29.36
N LEU A 80 64.58 -141.53 -29.09
CA LEU A 80 66.00 -141.23 -29.20
C LEU A 80 66.80 -141.90 -28.07
N LEU A 81 66.30 -141.83 -26.84
CA LEU A 81 66.90 -142.51 -25.68
C LEU A 81 66.93 -144.04 -25.84
N SER A 82 65.85 -144.64 -26.33
CA SER A 82 65.79 -146.09 -26.55
C SER A 82 66.76 -146.54 -27.65
N SER A 83 66.94 -145.74 -28.70
CA SER A 83 67.88 -146.03 -29.78
C SER A 83 69.35 -145.99 -29.33
N MET A 84 69.67 -145.12 -28.37
CA MET A 84 71.02 -145.07 -27.78
C MET A 84 71.36 -146.34 -26.97
N GLN A 85 70.37 -146.94 -26.29
CA GLN A 85 70.59 -148.13 -25.46
C GLN A 85 70.90 -149.40 -26.27
N VAL A 86 70.61 -149.40 -27.57
CA VAL A 86 70.79 -150.57 -28.45
C VAL A 86 72.15 -150.55 -29.16
N LEU A 87 72.87 -149.41 -29.18
CA LEU A 87 74.22 -149.34 -29.73
C LEU A 87 75.19 -150.14 -28.86
N ASN A 88 75.87 -151.13 -29.45
CA ASN A 88 76.91 -151.91 -28.81
C ASN A 88 78.26 -151.44 -29.33
N LEU A 89 79.00 -150.68 -28.51
CA LEU A 89 80.23 -149.99 -28.87
C LEU A 89 81.42 -150.60 -28.10
N ASP A 90 82.64 -150.48 -28.65
CA ASP A 90 83.87 -150.94 -27.98
C ASP A 90 84.23 -150.00 -26.78
N ASP A 91 85.04 -150.46 -25.83
CA ASP A 91 85.35 -149.79 -24.53
C ASP A 91 85.77 -148.30 -24.61
N GLN A 92 86.31 -147.81 -25.73
CA GLN A 92 86.65 -146.39 -25.90
C GLN A 92 85.46 -145.51 -26.35
N GLU A 93 84.50 -146.07 -27.08
CA GLU A 93 83.36 -145.36 -27.69
C GLU A 93 82.15 -145.22 -26.72
N GLU A 94 82.15 -145.96 -25.59
CA GLU A 94 81.09 -145.92 -24.57
C GLU A 94 81.08 -144.60 -23.77
N VAL A 95 82.25 -143.96 -23.62
CA VAL A 95 82.39 -142.70 -22.86
C VAL A 95 81.68 -141.53 -23.57
N SER A 96 81.83 -141.43 -24.88
CA SER A 96 81.19 -140.38 -25.69
C SER A 96 79.67 -140.60 -25.75
N LEU A 97 79.20 -141.85 -25.81
CA LEU A 97 77.78 -142.19 -25.76
C LEU A 97 77.15 -141.80 -24.40
N GLN A 98 77.85 -142.04 -23.30
CA GLN A 98 77.40 -141.67 -21.96
C GLN A 98 77.32 -140.15 -21.77
N ALA A 99 78.28 -139.41 -22.33
CA ALA A 99 78.27 -137.94 -22.34
C ALA A 99 77.06 -137.39 -23.13
N ALA A 100 76.77 -137.96 -24.31
CA ALA A 100 75.59 -137.62 -25.10
C ALA A 100 74.27 -137.91 -24.37
N SER A 101 74.19 -139.02 -23.64
CA SER A 101 73.02 -139.40 -22.85
C SER A 101 72.75 -138.39 -21.72
N ASN A 102 73.79 -137.98 -20.99
CA ASN A 102 73.68 -136.98 -19.94
C ASN A 102 73.26 -135.61 -20.50
N ALA A 103 73.88 -135.15 -21.59
CA ALA A 103 73.53 -133.88 -22.22
C ALA A 103 72.07 -133.87 -22.72
N LEU A 104 71.58 -134.99 -23.24
CA LEU A 104 70.19 -135.16 -23.64
C LEU A 104 69.23 -135.14 -22.43
N GLY A 105 69.62 -135.74 -21.30
CA GLY A 105 68.86 -135.71 -20.05
C GLY A 105 68.70 -134.30 -19.47
N ASP A 106 69.75 -133.48 -19.53
CA ASP A 106 69.71 -132.08 -19.09
C ASP A 106 68.87 -131.21 -20.04
N TYR A 107 69.01 -131.44 -21.35
CA TYR A 107 68.15 -130.81 -22.34
C TYR A 107 66.67 -131.17 -22.11
N ARG A 108 66.38 -132.42 -21.69
CA ARG A 108 65.00 -132.83 -21.40
C ARG A 108 64.36 -132.01 -20.29
N LYS A 109 65.05 -131.88 -19.15
CA LYS A 109 64.58 -131.08 -18.00
C LYS A 109 64.35 -129.62 -18.37
N ALA A 110 65.20 -129.05 -19.22
CA ALA A 110 65.08 -127.66 -19.63
C ALA A 110 63.83 -127.41 -20.49
N PHE A 111 63.41 -128.38 -21.30
CA PHE A 111 62.17 -128.29 -22.08
C PHE A 111 60.92 -128.36 -21.17
N GLU A 112 60.90 -129.27 -20.20
CA GLU A 112 59.79 -129.38 -19.23
C GLU A 112 59.58 -128.08 -18.42
N GLN A 113 60.67 -127.40 -18.04
CA GLN A 113 60.60 -126.09 -17.38
C GLN A 113 60.03 -125.00 -18.29
N PHE A 114 60.39 -125.00 -19.58
CA PHE A 114 59.88 -124.06 -20.56
C PHE A 114 58.36 -124.22 -20.79
N VAL A 115 57.88 -125.47 -20.91
CA VAL A 115 56.45 -125.81 -20.97
C VAL A 115 55.69 -125.24 -19.76
N ALA A 116 56.22 -125.43 -18.55
CA ALA A 116 55.58 -124.96 -17.32
C ALA A 116 55.47 -123.42 -17.25
N SER A 117 56.53 -122.71 -17.66
CA SER A 117 56.55 -121.24 -17.68
C SER A 117 55.51 -120.65 -18.64
N ARG A 118 55.33 -121.23 -19.82
CA ARG A 118 54.35 -120.73 -20.81
C ARG A 118 52.90 -120.85 -20.32
N LYS A 119 52.56 -121.95 -19.64
CA LYS A 119 51.22 -122.18 -19.08
C LYS A 119 50.85 -121.17 -17.98
N GLN A 120 51.84 -120.71 -17.23
CA GLN A 120 51.69 -119.63 -16.23
C GLN A 120 51.38 -118.28 -16.92
N SER A 121 52.14 -117.93 -17.97
CA SER A 121 51.92 -116.67 -18.71
C SER A 121 50.56 -116.60 -19.38
N ALA A 122 50.08 -117.70 -19.97
CA ALA A 122 48.75 -117.74 -20.60
C ALA A 122 47.60 -117.42 -19.61
N ARG A 123 47.66 -117.95 -18.38
CA ARG A 123 46.67 -117.65 -17.33
C ARG A 123 46.73 -116.21 -16.84
N SER A 124 47.92 -115.61 -16.79
CA SER A 124 48.09 -114.21 -16.37
C SER A 124 47.53 -113.21 -17.39
N SER A 125 47.62 -113.51 -18.69
CA SER A 125 47.04 -112.69 -19.75
C SER A 125 45.51 -112.72 -19.76
N GLU A 126 44.90 -113.85 -19.43
CA GLU A 126 43.45 -113.97 -19.35
C GLU A 126 42.86 -113.17 -18.16
N ALA A 127 43.51 -113.24 -16.99
CA ALA A 127 43.10 -112.45 -15.81
C ALA A 127 43.22 -110.93 -16.01
N MET A 128 44.24 -110.47 -16.74
CA MET A 128 44.44 -109.03 -16.99
C MET A 128 43.38 -108.43 -17.93
N ASN A 129 42.85 -109.22 -18.88
CA ASN A 129 41.76 -108.79 -19.76
C ASN A 129 40.44 -108.61 -18.99
N THR A 130 40.13 -109.50 -18.05
CA THR A 130 38.91 -109.38 -17.21
C THR A 130 38.97 -108.16 -16.28
N GLN A 131 40.14 -107.88 -15.70
CA GLN A 131 40.35 -106.71 -14.84
C GLN A 131 40.20 -105.38 -15.60
N THR A 132 40.65 -105.34 -16.86
CA THR A 132 40.57 -104.14 -17.72
C THR A 132 39.11 -103.79 -18.07
N GLN A 133 38.26 -104.79 -18.30
CA GLN A 133 36.83 -104.57 -18.56
C GLN A 133 36.10 -103.96 -17.36
N GLN A 134 36.41 -104.38 -16.13
CA GLN A 134 35.78 -103.83 -14.92
C GLN A 134 36.15 -102.37 -14.65
N VAL A 135 37.39 -101.97 -14.94
CA VAL A 135 37.85 -100.57 -14.79
C VAL A 135 37.15 -99.65 -15.80
N SER A 136 36.94 -100.12 -17.03
CA SER A 136 36.24 -99.33 -18.05
C SER A 136 34.76 -99.11 -17.70
N GLU A 137 34.08 -100.12 -17.13
CA GLU A 137 32.67 -100.00 -16.75
C GLU A 137 32.44 -99.06 -15.54
N LEU A 138 33.40 -99.01 -14.60
CA LEU A 138 33.35 -98.08 -13.47
C LEU A 138 33.61 -96.63 -13.91
N LEU A 139 34.50 -96.40 -14.88
CA LEU A 139 34.77 -95.08 -15.45
C LEU A 139 33.54 -94.52 -16.21
N ASP A 140 32.83 -95.36 -16.97
CA ASP A 140 31.61 -94.94 -17.67
C ASP A 140 30.48 -94.57 -16.69
N LYS A 141 30.29 -95.35 -15.61
CA LYS A 141 29.32 -95.01 -14.56
C LYS A 141 29.67 -93.70 -13.84
N ALA A 142 30.95 -93.43 -13.61
CA ALA A 142 31.40 -92.17 -13.00
C ALA A 142 31.15 -90.96 -13.92
N ASN A 143 31.45 -91.06 -15.22
CA ASN A 143 31.20 -90.00 -16.19
C ASN A 143 29.70 -89.70 -16.39
N GLN A 144 28.84 -90.72 -16.36
CA GLN A 144 27.39 -90.53 -16.43
C GLN A 144 26.83 -89.83 -15.19
N PHE A 145 27.30 -90.20 -13.99
CA PHE A 145 26.90 -89.52 -12.74
C PHE A 145 27.32 -88.05 -12.74
N GLN A 146 28.52 -87.74 -13.22
CA GLN A 146 29.02 -86.37 -13.31
C GLN A 146 28.25 -85.53 -14.35
N SER A 147 27.90 -86.10 -15.50
CA SER A 147 27.09 -85.41 -16.52
C SER A 147 25.67 -85.11 -16.05
N GLN A 148 25.05 -86.02 -15.27
CA GLN A 148 23.72 -85.79 -14.69
C GLN A 148 23.74 -84.74 -13.56
N ALA A 149 24.82 -84.66 -12.78
CA ALA A 149 25.00 -83.62 -11.76
C ALA A 149 25.11 -82.22 -12.41
N ILE A 150 25.92 -82.09 -13.47
CA ILE A 150 26.10 -80.82 -14.20
C ILE A 150 24.79 -80.32 -14.82
N GLN A 151 23.94 -81.23 -15.35
CA GLN A 151 22.63 -80.82 -15.89
C GLN A 151 21.63 -80.41 -14.80
N ARG A 152 21.64 -81.06 -13.62
CA ARG A 152 20.81 -80.65 -12.48
C ARG A 152 21.21 -79.29 -11.94
N ASP A 153 22.51 -79.03 -11.79
CA ASP A 153 23.02 -77.74 -11.31
C ASP A 153 22.76 -76.62 -12.33
N GLY A 154 22.91 -76.91 -13.63
CA GLY A 154 22.58 -75.97 -14.69
C GLY A 154 21.10 -75.54 -14.68
N ARG A 155 20.16 -76.49 -14.50
CA ARG A 155 18.72 -76.16 -14.49
C ARG A 155 18.30 -75.35 -13.25
N ASN A 156 18.94 -75.60 -12.11
CA ASN A 156 18.70 -74.82 -10.89
C ASN A 156 19.31 -73.41 -10.97
N ALA A 157 20.47 -73.26 -11.62
CA ALA A 157 21.09 -71.96 -11.83
C ALA A 157 20.23 -71.06 -12.75
N TYR A 158 19.69 -71.60 -13.85
CA TYR A 158 18.82 -70.83 -14.75
C TYR A 158 17.48 -70.42 -14.12
N SER A 159 16.87 -71.27 -13.29
CA SER A 159 15.62 -70.92 -12.60
C SER A 159 15.83 -69.89 -11.50
N GLN A 160 16.96 -69.94 -10.77
CA GLN A 160 17.34 -68.91 -9.79
C GLN A 160 17.63 -67.57 -10.46
N LEU A 161 18.38 -67.54 -11.57
CA LEU A 161 18.62 -66.31 -12.34
C LEU A 161 17.33 -65.71 -12.93
N GLY A 162 16.42 -66.57 -13.40
CA GLY A 162 15.10 -66.17 -13.87
C GLY A 162 14.24 -65.57 -12.76
N LEU A 163 14.21 -66.20 -11.57
CA LEU A 163 13.49 -65.70 -10.40
C LEU A 163 14.05 -64.36 -9.92
N ILE A 164 15.38 -64.22 -9.85
CA ILE A 164 16.05 -62.96 -9.46
C ILE A 164 15.72 -61.86 -10.46
N SER A 165 15.76 -62.15 -11.76
CA SER A 165 15.44 -61.17 -12.81
C SER A 165 13.96 -60.74 -12.76
N LEU A 166 13.05 -61.69 -12.51
CA LEU A 166 11.62 -61.41 -12.38
C LEU A 166 11.30 -60.61 -11.11
N LEU A 167 11.95 -60.94 -9.99
CA LEU A 167 11.84 -60.17 -8.75
C LEU A 167 12.41 -58.75 -8.92
N ALA A 168 13.55 -58.60 -9.59
CA ALA A 168 14.14 -57.30 -9.89
C ALA A 168 13.20 -56.45 -10.77
N LEU A 169 12.55 -57.06 -11.78
CA LEU A 169 11.58 -56.39 -12.63
C LEU A 169 10.33 -55.97 -11.86
N ALA A 170 9.77 -56.88 -11.03
CA ALA A 170 8.61 -56.60 -10.20
C ALA A 170 8.90 -55.50 -9.17
N LEU A 171 10.07 -55.53 -8.54
CA LEU A 171 10.54 -54.46 -7.64
C LEU A 171 10.73 -53.14 -8.37
N GLY A 172 11.28 -53.15 -9.59
CA GLY A 172 11.44 -51.95 -10.41
C GLY A 172 10.10 -51.30 -10.79
N ILE A 173 9.13 -52.12 -11.22
CA ILE A 173 7.77 -51.65 -11.54
C ILE A 173 7.07 -51.15 -10.27
N GLY A 174 7.16 -51.90 -9.17
CA GLY A 174 6.59 -51.51 -7.87
C GLY A 174 7.17 -50.19 -7.36
N ALA A 175 8.50 -50.02 -7.41
CA ALA A 175 9.18 -48.78 -7.06
C ALA A 175 8.76 -47.62 -7.97
N SER A 176 8.64 -47.84 -9.27
CA SER A 176 8.16 -46.80 -10.21
C SER A 176 6.73 -46.34 -9.91
N LEU A 177 5.82 -47.26 -9.60
CA LEU A 177 4.44 -46.93 -9.23
C LEU A 177 4.38 -46.19 -7.89
N LEU A 178 5.17 -46.63 -6.90
CA LEU A 178 5.31 -45.96 -5.60
C LEU A 178 5.85 -44.53 -5.76
N ILE A 179 6.94 -44.33 -6.51
CA ILE A 179 7.51 -42.99 -6.78
C ILE A 179 6.48 -42.09 -7.49
N ARG A 180 5.72 -42.63 -8.45
CA ARG A 180 4.68 -41.87 -9.15
C ARG A 180 3.58 -41.37 -8.21
N HIS A 181 3.06 -42.24 -7.35
CA HIS A 181 1.95 -41.91 -6.44
C HIS A 181 2.44 -41.08 -5.23
N LEU A 182 3.59 -41.42 -4.66
CA LEU A 182 4.11 -40.76 -3.46
C LEU A 182 4.86 -39.47 -3.77
N ILE A 183 5.49 -39.31 -4.93
CA ILE A 183 6.33 -38.13 -5.20
C ILE A 183 5.78 -37.29 -6.35
N LEU A 184 5.63 -37.86 -7.55
CA LEU A 184 5.32 -37.07 -8.75
C LEU A 184 3.92 -36.45 -8.72
N GLN A 185 2.90 -37.18 -8.26
CA GLN A 185 1.53 -36.65 -8.21
C GLN A 185 1.38 -35.43 -7.28
N PRO A 186 1.80 -35.47 -6.01
CA PRO A 186 1.77 -34.30 -5.12
C PRO A 186 2.61 -33.14 -5.67
N LEU A 187 3.78 -33.41 -6.24
CA LEU A 187 4.62 -32.36 -6.83
C LEU A 187 3.91 -31.67 -8.01
N ARG A 188 3.25 -32.44 -8.89
CA ARG A 188 2.44 -31.89 -9.98
C ARG A 188 1.27 -31.06 -9.47
N ARG A 189 0.62 -31.47 -8.37
CA ARG A 189 -0.44 -30.68 -7.74
C ARG A 189 0.09 -29.35 -7.20
N ALA A 190 1.23 -29.36 -6.50
CA ALA A 190 1.87 -28.13 -6.01
C ALA A 190 2.23 -27.19 -7.17
N VAL A 191 2.79 -27.71 -8.27
CA VAL A 191 3.08 -26.93 -9.48
C VAL A 191 1.81 -26.37 -10.12
N HIS A 192 0.74 -27.16 -10.19
CA HIS A 192 -0.51 -26.71 -10.78
C HIS A 192 -1.17 -25.60 -9.95
N LEU A 193 -1.19 -25.74 -8.62
CA LEU A 193 -1.65 -24.69 -7.71
C LEU A 193 -0.81 -23.42 -7.86
N ALA A 194 0.52 -23.54 -7.95
CA ALA A 194 1.40 -22.39 -8.18
C ALA A 194 1.13 -21.73 -9.55
N GLN A 195 0.85 -22.50 -10.60
CA GLN A 195 0.48 -21.98 -11.92
C GLN A 195 -0.88 -21.25 -11.89
N GLN A 196 -1.87 -21.77 -11.17
CA GLN A 196 -3.17 -21.12 -10.99
C GLN A 196 -3.03 -19.80 -10.24
N VAL A 197 -2.25 -19.78 -9.14
CA VAL A 197 -1.92 -18.56 -8.39
C VAL A 197 -1.20 -17.55 -9.27
N ALA A 198 -0.23 -17.98 -10.08
CA ALA A 198 0.48 -17.10 -11.01
C ALA A 198 -0.41 -16.55 -12.13
N ALA A 199 -1.47 -17.28 -12.50
CA ALA A 199 -2.48 -16.83 -13.46
C ALA A 199 -3.58 -15.95 -12.84
N GLY A 200 -3.51 -15.68 -11.52
CA GLY A 200 -4.49 -14.87 -10.80
C GLY A 200 -5.73 -15.63 -10.33
N ASP A 201 -5.81 -16.94 -10.53
CA ASP A 201 -6.93 -17.75 -10.01
C ASP A 201 -6.62 -18.19 -8.57
N LEU A 202 -7.22 -17.47 -7.63
CA LEU A 202 -7.18 -17.77 -6.21
C LEU A 202 -8.43 -18.53 -5.77
N SER A 203 -9.33 -18.98 -6.64
CA SER A 203 -10.64 -19.57 -6.24
C SER A 203 -10.55 -21.04 -5.81
N CYS A 204 -9.41 -21.69 -6.07
CA CYS A 204 -9.23 -23.12 -5.82
C CYS A 204 -9.30 -23.45 -4.32
N ALA A 205 -10.31 -24.21 -3.90
CA ALA A 205 -10.43 -24.65 -2.52
C ALA A 205 -9.32 -25.67 -2.18
N PRO A 206 -8.77 -25.66 -0.96
CA PRO A 206 -7.88 -26.71 -0.51
C PRO A 206 -8.67 -28.01 -0.40
N ASP A 207 -8.42 -28.95 -1.31
CA ASP A 207 -8.92 -30.33 -1.20
C ASP A 207 -8.25 -31.02 -0.01
N GLY A 208 -8.80 -30.79 1.18
CA GLY A 208 -8.49 -31.49 2.43
C GLY A 208 -7.08 -31.24 2.97
N ALA A 209 -6.97 -31.10 4.30
CA ALA A 209 -5.70 -31.18 4.99
C ALA A 209 -4.93 -32.40 4.45
N SER A 210 -3.75 -32.16 3.88
CA SER A 210 -2.94 -33.27 3.44
C SER A 210 -2.65 -34.11 4.69
N VAL A 211 -3.19 -35.32 4.77
CA VAL A 211 -3.02 -36.24 5.93
C VAL A 211 -1.56 -36.74 6.04
N ARG A 212 -0.66 -36.05 5.35
CA ARG A 212 0.67 -36.46 4.99
C ARG A 212 1.65 -35.55 5.71
N HIS A 213 2.50 -36.17 6.52
CA HIS A 213 3.37 -35.46 7.47
C HIS A 213 4.85 -35.42 6.99
N ASP A 214 5.09 -35.57 5.69
CA ASP A 214 6.43 -35.50 5.10
C ASP A 214 6.65 -34.16 4.37
N GLU A 215 7.83 -33.99 3.75
CA GLU A 215 8.25 -32.75 3.10
C GLU A 215 7.29 -32.30 1.98
N LEU A 216 6.62 -33.24 1.30
CA LEU A 216 5.65 -32.93 0.25
C LEU A 216 4.30 -32.49 0.84
N GLY A 217 3.90 -33.05 1.99
CA GLY A 217 2.78 -32.53 2.76
C GLY A 217 3.03 -31.10 3.24
N GLN A 218 4.21 -30.86 3.83
CA GLN A 218 4.62 -29.52 4.27
C GLN A 218 4.66 -28.51 3.12
N LEU A 219 5.10 -28.91 1.93
CA LEU A 219 5.08 -28.07 0.73
C LEU A 219 3.64 -27.66 0.35
N LEU A 220 2.72 -28.62 0.28
CA LEU A 220 1.31 -28.34 -0.06
C LEU A 220 0.65 -27.45 0.99
N ASP A 221 0.89 -27.70 2.28
CA ASP A 221 0.36 -26.88 3.37
C ASP A 221 0.91 -25.44 3.35
N THR A 222 2.20 -25.28 2.99
CA THR A 222 2.83 -23.96 2.82
C THR A 222 2.22 -23.21 1.63
N VAL A 223 2.02 -23.87 0.49
CA VAL A 223 1.33 -23.29 -0.68
C VAL A 223 -0.11 -22.89 -0.34
N ASN A 224 -0.81 -23.70 0.45
CA ASN A 224 -2.17 -23.39 0.91
C ASN A 224 -2.20 -22.18 1.86
N SER A 225 -1.25 -22.09 2.78
CA SER A 225 -1.12 -20.93 3.67
C SER A 225 -0.76 -19.65 2.91
N MET A 226 0.08 -19.75 1.87
CA MET A 226 0.35 -18.66 0.94
C MET A 226 -0.93 -18.23 0.19
N LEU A 227 -1.72 -19.17 -0.34
CA LEU A 227 -2.99 -18.90 -1.01
C LEU A 227 -3.98 -18.19 -0.07
N GLY A 228 -4.14 -18.68 1.16
CA GLY A 228 -4.99 -18.05 2.18
C GLY A 228 -4.54 -16.63 2.52
N SER A 229 -3.22 -16.41 2.64
CA SER A 229 -2.64 -15.09 2.89
C SER A 229 -2.87 -14.14 1.70
N LEU A 230 -2.71 -14.62 0.46
CA LEU A 230 -2.97 -13.85 -0.76
C LEU A 230 -4.45 -13.49 -0.89
N ARG A 231 -5.38 -14.43 -0.68
CA ARG A 231 -6.82 -14.15 -0.64
C ARG A 231 -7.16 -13.08 0.40
N GLY A 232 -6.62 -13.22 1.61
CA GLY A 232 -6.82 -12.24 2.69
C GLY A 232 -6.27 -10.86 2.31
N LEU A 233 -5.11 -10.81 1.66
CA LEU A 233 -4.51 -9.56 1.17
C LEU A 233 -5.34 -8.93 0.06
N VAL A 234 -5.74 -9.69 -0.97
CA VAL A 234 -6.59 -9.22 -2.07
C VAL A 234 -7.95 -8.73 -1.56
N GLY A 235 -8.58 -9.46 -0.64
CA GLY A 235 -9.84 -9.05 -0.01
C GLY A 235 -9.71 -7.76 0.82
N ARG A 236 -8.60 -7.58 1.55
CA ARG A 236 -8.30 -6.33 2.27
C ARG A 236 -8.05 -5.16 1.32
N ILE A 237 -7.33 -5.38 0.21
CA ILE A 237 -7.13 -4.34 -0.82
C ILE A 237 -8.48 -3.99 -1.46
N GLY A 238 -9.29 -4.97 -1.86
CA GLY A 238 -10.61 -4.72 -2.45
C GLY A 238 -11.54 -3.94 -1.51
N THR A 239 -11.53 -4.27 -0.21
CA THR A 239 -12.27 -3.48 0.80
C THR A 239 -11.71 -2.05 0.91
N GLY A 240 -10.38 -1.89 0.89
CA GLY A 240 -9.71 -0.59 0.91
C GLY A 240 -10.04 0.29 -0.30
N VAL A 241 -10.04 -0.30 -1.50
CA VAL A 241 -10.44 0.35 -2.76
C VAL A 241 -11.91 0.79 -2.69
N GLY A 242 -12.82 -0.08 -2.21
CA GLY A 242 -14.22 0.29 -2.02
C GLY A 242 -14.42 1.49 -1.07
N LEU A 243 -13.65 1.54 0.02
CA LEU A 243 -13.65 2.69 0.93
C LEU A 243 -13.05 3.95 0.28
N LEU A 244 -11.98 3.81 -0.49
CA LEU A 244 -11.33 4.89 -1.21
C LEU A 244 -12.30 5.54 -2.21
N ASN A 245 -13.02 4.73 -2.98
CA ASN A 245 -14.06 5.17 -3.91
C ASN A 245 -15.17 5.98 -3.22
N GLY A 246 -15.72 5.45 -2.12
CA GLY A 246 -16.75 6.16 -1.34
C GLY A 246 -16.26 7.48 -0.76
N THR A 247 -14.99 7.52 -0.31
CA THR A 247 -14.36 8.74 0.22
C THR A 247 -14.11 9.76 -0.89
N ALA A 248 -13.64 9.33 -2.07
CA ALA A 248 -13.45 10.20 -3.23
C ALA A 248 -14.77 10.79 -3.74
N GLY A 249 -15.84 10.00 -3.78
CA GLY A 249 -17.19 10.48 -4.11
C GLY A 249 -17.70 11.52 -3.11
N SER A 250 -17.52 11.27 -1.82
CA SER A 250 -17.87 12.25 -0.76
C SER A 250 -17.05 13.53 -0.86
N LEU A 251 -15.77 13.42 -1.19
CA LEU A 251 -14.88 14.57 -1.40
C LEU A 251 -15.34 15.41 -2.59
N ALA A 252 -15.72 14.78 -3.72
CA ALA A 252 -16.26 15.49 -4.88
C ALA A 252 -17.53 16.30 -4.53
N GLU A 253 -18.44 15.73 -3.74
CA GLU A 253 -19.65 16.43 -3.28
C GLU A 253 -19.31 17.63 -2.36
N VAL A 254 -18.33 17.47 -1.47
CA VAL A 254 -17.85 18.57 -0.61
C VAL A 254 -17.23 19.69 -1.46
N ILE A 255 -16.40 19.35 -2.46
CA ILE A 255 -15.79 20.33 -3.37
C ILE A 255 -16.86 21.07 -4.18
N GLN A 256 -17.88 20.38 -4.69
CA GLN A 256 -18.97 21.02 -5.43
C GLN A 256 -19.76 21.99 -4.55
N ARG A 257 -20.08 21.60 -3.30
CA ARG A 257 -20.73 22.50 -2.34
C ARG A 257 -19.84 23.67 -1.96
N SER A 258 -18.55 23.45 -1.78
CA SER A 258 -17.56 24.50 -1.50
C SER A 258 -17.53 25.53 -2.64
N SER A 259 -17.41 25.07 -3.89
CA SER A 259 -17.41 25.94 -5.08
C SER A 259 -18.67 26.79 -5.19
N GLN A 260 -19.86 26.21 -4.94
CA GLN A 260 -21.10 26.97 -4.87
C GLN A 260 -21.13 27.98 -3.72
N GLY A 261 -20.58 27.61 -2.56
CA GLY A 261 -20.47 28.50 -1.40
C GLY A 261 -19.57 29.70 -1.69
N VAL A 262 -18.43 29.47 -2.34
CA VAL A 262 -17.49 30.51 -2.76
C VAL A 262 -18.13 31.50 -3.74
N GLU A 263 -18.89 31.02 -4.73
CA GLU A 263 -19.57 31.92 -5.68
C GLU A 263 -20.65 32.77 -5.00
N ARG A 264 -21.42 32.21 -4.05
CA ARG A 264 -22.36 33.00 -3.24
C ARG A 264 -21.63 34.04 -2.40
N GLN A 265 -20.55 33.65 -1.73
CA GLN A 265 -19.73 34.56 -0.94
C GLN A 265 -19.19 35.70 -1.81
N ARG A 266 -18.77 35.43 -3.04
CA ARG A 266 -18.32 36.46 -4.00
C ARG A 266 -19.42 37.50 -4.28
N GLN A 267 -20.64 37.04 -4.55
CA GLN A 267 -21.80 37.90 -4.82
C GLN A 267 -22.19 38.73 -3.59
N GLU A 268 -22.26 38.11 -2.41
CA GLU A 268 -22.57 38.81 -1.16
C GLU A 268 -21.50 39.87 -0.82
N THR A 269 -20.23 39.55 -1.07
CA THR A 269 -19.11 40.48 -0.85
C THR A 269 -19.17 41.68 -1.81
N GLU A 270 -19.60 41.50 -3.05
CA GLU A 270 -19.80 42.57 -4.03
C GLU A 270 -20.95 43.52 -3.63
N ILE A 271 -22.07 42.95 -3.14
CA ILE A 271 -23.20 43.72 -2.60
C ILE A 271 -22.74 44.50 -1.36
N ALA A 272 -22.01 43.86 -0.45
CA ALA A 272 -21.48 44.50 0.75
C ALA A 272 -20.53 45.65 0.38
N ALA A 273 -19.62 45.46 -0.58
CA ALA A 273 -18.71 46.52 -1.05
C ALA A 273 -19.49 47.74 -1.55
N THR A 274 -20.53 47.51 -2.34
CA THR A 274 -21.40 48.57 -2.87
C THR A 274 -22.12 49.31 -1.73
N ALA A 275 -22.65 48.58 -0.75
CA ALA A 275 -23.31 49.16 0.42
C ALA A 275 -22.35 50.03 1.25
N MET A 276 -21.09 49.59 1.43
CA MET A 276 -20.08 50.37 2.14
C MET A 276 -19.69 51.65 1.39
N GLN A 277 -19.61 51.59 0.05
CA GLN A 277 -19.38 52.77 -0.77
C GLN A 277 -20.52 53.77 -0.63
N GLN A 278 -21.77 53.30 -0.67
CA GLN A 278 -22.95 54.15 -0.44
C GLN A 278 -22.94 54.76 0.97
N MET A 279 -22.57 53.99 1.99
CA MET A 279 -22.46 54.47 3.37
C MET A 279 -21.41 55.58 3.51
N THR A 280 -20.28 55.45 2.83
CA THR A 280 -19.22 56.48 2.80
C THR A 280 -19.72 57.77 2.16
N THR A 281 -20.43 57.67 1.04
CA THR A 281 -21.06 58.83 0.37
C THR A 281 -22.09 59.50 1.27
N MET A 282 -23.01 58.73 1.86
CA MET A 282 -24.04 59.26 2.77
C MET A 282 -23.43 59.95 3.98
N ALA A 283 -22.39 59.39 4.59
CA ALA A 283 -21.68 60.02 5.70
C ALA A 283 -21.06 61.38 5.27
N GLY A 284 -20.51 61.46 4.04
CA GLY A 284 -20.04 62.70 3.45
C GLY A 284 -21.15 63.73 3.22
N GLU A 285 -22.32 63.30 2.75
CA GLU A 285 -23.49 64.17 2.58
C GLU A 285 -24.02 64.69 3.92
N VAL A 286 -24.10 63.84 4.94
CA VAL A 286 -24.49 64.25 6.30
C VAL A 286 -23.52 65.29 6.84
N ALA A 287 -22.20 65.09 6.71
CA ALA A 287 -21.21 66.06 7.13
C ALA A 287 -21.37 67.42 6.42
N ARG A 288 -21.70 67.40 5.11
CA ARG A 288 -21.97 68.62 4.34
C ARG A 288 -23.23 69.33 4.84
N ASN A 289 -24.32 68.59 5.05
CA ASN A 289 -25.58 69.14 5.56
C ASN A 289 -25.41 69.74 6.96
N VAL A 290 -24.59 69.12 7.82
CA VAL A 290 -24.27 69.65 9.15
C VAL A 290 -23.49 70.96 9.05
N LYS A 291 -22.58 71.09 8.08
CA LYS A 291 -21.84 72.34 7.84
C LYS A 291 -22.78 73.47 7.43
N ASP A 292 -23.69 73.20 6.51
CA ASP A 292 -24.68 74.19 6.05
C ASP A 292 -25.65 74.56 7.18
N ALA A 293 -26.12 73.57 7.95
CA ALA A 293 -26.95 73.80 9.13
C ALA A 293 -26.23 74.64 10.20
N SER A 294 -24.92 74.42 10.41
CA SER A 294 -24.12 75.20 11.37
C SER A 294 -23.97 76.66 10.93
N ALA A 295 -23.82 76.91 9.62
CA ALA A 295 -23.79 78.27 9.08
C ALA A 295 -25.16 78.98 9.28
N ALA A 296 -26.27 78.28 9.03
CA ALA A 296 -27.61 78.82 9.26
C ALA A 296 -27.89 79.11 10.75
N VAL A 297 -27.43 78.23 11.64
CA VAL A 297 -27.51 78.41 13.11
C VAL A 297 -26.71 79.63 13.56
N ALA A 298 -25.49 79.81 13.04
CA ALA A 298 -24.67 81.00 13.35
C ALA A 298 -25.34 82.30 12.90
N LEU A 299 -25.94 82.31 11.70
CA LEU A 299 -26.71 83.45 11.21
C LEU A 299 -27.93 83.76 12.10
N ALA A 300 -28.66 82.71 12.52
CA ALA A 300 -29.82 82.86 13.41
C ALA A 300 -29.42 83.37 14.81
N ASP A 301 -28.26 82.95 15.34
CA ASP A 301 -27.73 83.46 16.62
C ASP A 301 -27.43 84.96 16.53
N ASP A 302 -26.77 85.39 15.46
CA ASP A 302 -26.43 86.79 15.22
C ASP A 302 -27.69 87.67 15.08
N GLN A 303 -28.66 87.23 14.28
CA GLN A 303 -29.95 87.91 14.11
C GLN A 303 -30.76 87.98 15.42
N ALA A 304 -30.72 86.94 16.25
CA ALA A 304 -31.40 86.95 17.54
C ALA A 304 -30.75 87.93 18.52
N ARG A 305 -29.41 88.02 18.52
CA ARG A 305 -28.66 89.00 19.34
C ARG A 305 -28.89 90.43 18.88
N GLU A 306 -28.86 90.68 17.58
CA GLU A 306 -29.18 91.99 17.01
C GLU A 306 -30.61 92.41 17.37
N GLY A 307 -31.57 91.48 17.25
CA GLY A 307 -32.95 91.72 17.66
C GLY A 307 -33.09 92.03 19.16
N ASP A 308 -32.31 91.36 20.02
CA ASP A 308 -32.34 91.60 21.48
C ASP A 308 -31.83 93.00 21.80
N ASP A 309 -30.74 93.41 21.16
CA ASP A 309 -30.18 94.75 21.33
C ASP A 309 -31.15 95.83 20.84
N LEU A 310 -31.78 95.64 19.67
CA LEU A 310 -32.83 96.51 19.15
C LEU A 310 -34.03 96.63 20.12
N ALA A 311 -34.49 95.52 20.69
CA ALA A 311 -35.59 95.51 21.65
C ALA A 311 -35.22 96.28 22.94
N ARG A 312 -33.99 96.10 23.43
CA ARG A 312 -33.48 96.83 24.60
C ARG A 312 -33.32 98.32 24.33
N GLN A 313 -32.79 98.70 23.16
CA GLN A 313 -32.68 100.08 22.73
C GLN A 313 -34.06 100.74 22.61
N ALA A 314 -35.04 100.06 21.99
CA ALA A 314 -36.42 100.52 21.89
C ALA A 314 -37.03 100.72 23.29
N GLY A 315 -36.88 99.75 24.20
CA GLY A 315 -37.34 99.85 25.57
C GLY A 315 -36.74 101.06 26.32
N SER A 316 -35.44 101.33 26.14
CA SER A 316 -34.78 102.50 26.72
C SER A 316 -35.33 103.83 26.16
N LYS A 317 -35.54 103.92 24.84
CA LYS A 317 -36.10 105.12 24.19
C LYS A 317 -37.55 105.38 24.60
N ILE A 318 -38.35 104.32 24.73
CA ILE A 318 -39.74 104.42 25.18
C ILE A 318 -39.80 104.83 26.66
N ASN A 319 -38.89 104.33 27.50
CA ASN A 319 -38.80 104.76 28.89
C ASN A 319 -38.43 106.25 29.00
N GLN A 320 -37.53 106.75 28.12
CA GLN A 320 -37.24 108.17 28.03
C GLN A 320 -38.46 108.98 27.59
N LEU A 321 -39.23 108.48 26.61
CA LEU A 321 -40.48 109.10 26.18
C LEU A 321 -41.50 109.18 27.31
N ALA A 322 -41.64 108.14 28.14
CA ALA A 322 -42.54 108.14 29.28
C ALA A 322 -42.19 109.26 30.28
N LEU A 323 -40.90 109.49 30.56
CA LEU A 323 -40.42 110.59 31.41
C LEU A 323 -40.77 111.97 30.82
N GLU A 324 -40.59 112.16 29.52
CA GLU A 324 -40.97 113.40 28.82
C GLU A 324 -42.49 113.65 28.88
N MET A 325 -43.31 112.59 28.77
CA MET A 325 -44.77 112.70 28.91
C MET A 325 -45.17 113.12 30.32
N THR A 326 -44.51 112.60 31.36
CA THR A 326 -44.72 113.07 32.75
C THR A 326 -44.39 114.56 32.88
N GLY A 327 -43.25 115.00 32.33
CA GLY A 327 -42.89 116.42 32.34
C GLY A 327 -43.89 117.32 31.62
N CYS A 328 -44.44 116.86 30.48
CA CYS A 328 -45.51 117.56 29.77
C CYS A 328 -46.81 117.64 30.60
N ALA A 329 -47.16 116.57 31.31
CA ALA A 329 -48.35 116.53 32.15
C ALA A 329 -48.23 117.51 33.33
N ASP A 330 -47.05 117.59 33.95
CA ASP A 330 -46.76 118.55 35.03
C ASP A 330 -46.84 120.00 34.53
N ALA A 331 -46.35 120.28 33.31
CA ALA A 331 -46.47 121.59 32.68
C ALA A 331 -47.94 121.97 32.40
N MET A 332 -48.76 121.03 31.91
CA MET A 332 -50.20 121.27 31.70
C MET A 332 -50.95 121.48 33.02
N GLN A 333 -50.58 120.75 34.07
CA GLN A 333 -51.13 120.94 35.41
C GLN A 333 -50.79 122.32 35.98
N SER A 334 -49.57 122.79 35.74
CA SER A 334 -49.15 124.15 36.12
C SER A 334 -49.94 125.21 35.35
N LEU A 335 -50.15 125.02 34.04
CA LEU A 335 -50.98 125.91 33.21
C LEU A 335 -52.45 125.96 33.69
N LEU A 336 -53.02 124.83 34.10
CA LEU A 336 -54.36 124.76 34.70
C LEU A 336 -54.44 125.56 36.01
N ALA A 337 -53.41 125.47 36.86
CA ALA A 337 -53.33 126.21 38.11
C ALA A 337 -53.21 127.73 37.86
N GLU A 338 -52.31 128.16 36.98
CA GLU A 338 -52.15 129.57 36.60
C GLU A 338 -53.42 130.13 35.96
N SER A 339 -54.07 129.39 35.08
CA SER A 339 -55.34 129.79 34.45
C SER A 339 -56.46 129.95 35.47
N THR A 340 -56.49 129.11 36.51
CA THR A 340 -57.45 129.23 37.61
C THR A 340 -57.18 130.48 38.45
N ALA A 341 -55.91 130.79 38.73
CA ALA A 341 -55.52 132.01 39.42
C ALA A 341 -55.91 133.28 38.63
N ILE A 342 -55.72 133.28 37.30
CA ILE A 342 -56.17 134.37 36.42
C ILE A 342 -57.69 134.54 36.50
N GLY A 343 -58.45 133.45 36.51
CA GLY A 343 -59.90 133.49 36.69
C GLY A 343 -60.31 134.25 37.96
N GLY A 344 -59.67 133.98 39.10
CA GLY A 344 -59.92 134.70 40.35
C GLY A 344 -59.57 136.20 40.28
N ILE A 345 -58.53 136.58 39.52
CA ILE A 345 -58.18 137.99 39.28
C ILE A 345 -59.28 138.67 38.44
N LEU A 346 -59.81 137.99 37.43
CA LEU A 346 -60.89 138.51 36.58
C LEU A 346 -62.18 138.74 37.38
N ASP A 347 -62.52 137.85 38.32
CA ASP A 347 -63.67 138.04 39.22
C ASP A 347 -63.55 139.32 40.05
N VAL A 348 -62.34 139.62 40.56
CA VAL A 348 -62.07 140.87 41.28
C VAL A 348 -62.21 142.08 40.35
N ILE A 349 -61.67 142.02 39.13
CA ILE A 349 -61.78 143.12 38.15
C ILE A 349 -63.25 143.36 37.79
N LYS A 350 -64.04 142.30 37.60
CA LYS A 350 -65.48 142.37 37.30
C LYS A 350 -66.25 143.02 38.45
N ALA A 351 -65.96 142.62 39.70
CA ALA A 351 -66.53 143.23 40.90
C ALA A 351 -66.17 144.71 41.02
N VAL A 352 -64.92 145.10 40.76
CA VAL A 352 -64.47 146.50 40.75
C VAL A 352 -65.17 147.28 39.65
N ALA A 353 -65.29 146.73 38.44
CA ALA A 353 -65.97 147.38 37.32
C ALA A 353 -67.48 147.53 37.60
N GLU A 354 -68.12 146.56 38.25
CA GLU A 354 -69.52 146.66 38.68
C GLU A 354 -69.74 147.70 39.77
N GLN A 355 -68.87 147.72 40.79
CA GLN A 355 -68.86 148.78 41.79
C GLN A 355 -68.65 150.15 41.16
N THR A 356 -67.74 150.27 40.20
CA THR A 356 -67.48 151.51 39.46
C THR A 356 -68.70 151.93 38.65
N ASN A 357 -69.39 150.99 38.01
CA ASN A 357 -70.64 151.25 37.27
C ASN A 357 -71.77 151.72 38.20
N LEU A 358 -71.90 151.13 39.39
CA LEU A 358 -72.88 151.55 40.41
C LEU A 358 -72.55 152.93 41.00
N LEU A 359 -71.27 153.19 41.31
CA LEU A 359 -70.81 154.50 41.77
C LEU A 359 -71.05 155.58 40.71
N ALA A 360 -70.74 155.29 39.46
CA ALA A 360 -70.99 156.20 38.33
C ALA A 360 -72.48 156.45 38.10
N LEU A 361 -73.34 155.43 38.27
CA LEU A 361 -74.79 155.59 38.21
C LEU A 361 -75.30 156.50 39.32
N ASN A 362 -74.85 156.30 40.57
CA ASN A 362 -75.23 157.17 41.69
C ASN A 362 -74.75 158.62 41.46
N ALA A 363 -73.55 158.80 40.92
CA ALA A 363 -73.03 160.11 40.56
C ALA A 363 -73.84 160.77 39.43
N ALA A 364 -74.26 160.02 38.41
CA ALA A 364 -75.11 160.52 37.33
C ALA A 364 -76.51 160.93 37.83
N ILE A 365 -77.09 160.16 38.77
CA ILE A 365 -78.37 160.50 39.42
C ILE A 365 -78.23 161.80 40.22
N GLU A 366 -77.19 161.95 41.03
CA GLU A 366 -76.99 163.15 41.85
C GLU A 366 -76.66 164.38 40.98
N ALA A 367 -75.91 164.19 39.88
CA ALA A 367 -75.66 165.22 38.89
C ALA A 367 -76.95 165.69 38.18
N ALA A 368 -77.85 164.76 37.84
CA ALA A 368 -79.18 165.10 37.30
C ALA A 368 -80.05 165.83 38.34
N ARG A 369 -79.92 165.48 39.62
CA ARG A 369 -80.63 166.12 40.74
C ARG A 369 -80.18 167.56 40.99
N ALA A 370 -78.92 167.88 40.69
CA ALA A 370 -78.35 169.23 40.80
C ALA A 370 -78.69 170.18 39.62
N GLY A 371 -79.45 169.71 38.62
CA GLY A 371 -79.92 170.54 37.49
C GLY A 371 -78.78 171.10 36.63
N GLU A 372 -78.86 172.38 36.25
CA GLU A 372 -77.88 173.04 35.38
C GLU A 372 -76.46 173.08 35.97
N HIS A 373 -76.33 173.12 37.31
CA HIS A 373 -75.02 173.09 37.98
C HIS A 373 -74.33 171.72 37.92
N GLY A 374 -75.06 170.65 37.63
CA GLY A 374 -74.56 169.27 37.57
C GLY A 374 -74.12 168.77 36.19
N ARG A 375 -74.32 169.54 35.11
CA ARG A 375 -74.08 169.07 33.72
C ARG A 375 -72.66 168.56 33.47
N GLY A 376 -71.64 169.24 33.98
CA GLY A 376 -70.24 168.80 33.83
C GLY A 376 -69.95 167.47 34.53
N PHE A 377 -70.51 167.28 35.74
CA PHE A 377 -70.41 166.04 36.49
C PHE A 377 -71.20 164.89 35.85
N ALA A 378 -72.35 165.18 35.24
CA ALA A 378 -73.15 164.18 34.54
C ALA A 378 -72.39 163.57 33.35
N VAL A 379 -71.68 164.38 32.55
CA VAL A 379 -70.86 163.89 31.43
C VAL A 379 -69.72 163.00 31.91
N VAL A 380 -69.01 163.39 32.97
CA VAL A 380 -67.94 162.56 33.55
C VAL A 380 -68.50 161.26 34.13
N ALA A 381 -69.65 161.31 34.81
CA ALA A 381 -70.29 160.12 35.35
C ALA A 381 -70.72 159.13 34.24
N ASP A 382 -71.29 159.62 33.13
CA ASP A 382 -71.63 158.75 31.99
C ASP A 382 -70.39 158.19 31.27
N GLU A 383 -69.28 158.94 31.18
CA GLU A 383 -68.01 158.45 30.63
C GLU A 383 -67.40 157.35 31.51
N VAL A 384 -67.38 157.55 32.83
CA VAL A 384 -66.95 156.51 33.79
C VAL A 384 -67.85 155.29 33.73
N ARG A 385 -69.17 155.47 33.56
CA ARG A 385 -70.13 154.37 33.36
C ARG A 385 -69.90 153.64 32.03
N GLY A 386 -69.55 154.36 30.97
CA GLY A 386 -69.13 153.80 29.68
C GLY A 386 -67.86 152.95 29.80
N LEU A 387 -66.84 153.48 30.51
CA LEU A 387 -65.59 152.78 30.77
C LEU A 387 -65.81 151.52 31.61
N ALA A 388 -66.59 151.60 32.68
CA ALA A 388 -66.92 150.46 33.53
C ALA A 388 -67.62 149.32 32.77
N ARG A 389 -68.57 149.65 31.88
CA ARG A 389 -69.21 148.66 30.99
C ARG A 389 -68.24 148.05 29.98
N ARG A 390 -67.35 148.85 29.38
CA ARG A 390 -66.29 148.34 28.48
C ARG A 390 -65.32 147.42 29.21
N THR A 391 -64.95 147.76 30.45
CA THR A 391 -64.15 146.90 31.31
C THR A 391 -64.86 145.59 31.57
N GLN A 392 -66.13 145.60 32.03
CA GLN A 392 -66.91 144.37 32.24
C GLN A 392 -67.00 143.49 30.98
N SER A 393 -67.24 144.08 29.81
CA SER A 393 -67.28 143.34 28.53
C SER A 393 -65.94 142.69 28.21
N SER A 394 -64.84 143.44 28.36
CA SER A 394 -63.48 142.93 28.10
C SER A 394 -63.10 141.84 29.09
N THR A 395 -63.45 142.00 30.37
CA THR A 395 -63.20 140.98 31.40
C THR A 395 -63.99 139.71 31.10
N ALA A 396 -65.23 139.81 30.62
CA ALA A 396 -66.03 138.65 30.21
C ALA A 396 -65.45 137.93 28.98
N GLU A 397 -64.92 138.67 27.99
CA GLU A 397 -64.22 138.07 26.85
C GLU A 397 -62.94 137.33 27.27
N ILE A 398 -62.16 137.90 28.20
CA ILE A 398 -60.97 137.25 28.75
C ILE A 398 -61.37 136.02 29.60
N GLU A 399 -62.45 136.10 30.38
CA GLU A 399 -62.99 134.98 31.16
C GLU A 399 -63.33 133.77 30.27
N ASP A 400 -63.98 134.01 29.13
CA ASP A 400 -64.30 132.99 28.13
C ASP A 400 -63.03 132.40 27.47
N LEU A 401 -62.03 133.23 27.15
CA LEU A 401 -60.72 132.78 26.68
C LEU A 401 -60.00 131.88 27.70
N ILE A 402 -59.98 132.26 28.98
CA ILE A 402 -59.36 131.48 30.06
C ILE A 402 -60.13 130.18 30.30
N SER A 403 -61.46 130.19 30.22
CA SER A 403 -62.29 128.99 30.29
C SER A 403 -61.97 128.00 29.17
N ARG A 404 -61.87 128.48 27.92
CA ARG A 404 -61.42 127.66 26.78
C ARG A 404 -60.01 127.12 27.00
N LEU A 405 -59.08 127.94 27.49
CA LEU A 405 -57.70 127.54 27.72
C LEU A 405 -57.60 126.45 28.80
N ARG A 406 -58.39 126.55 29.87
CA ARG A 406 -58.54 125.48 30.88
C ARG A 406 -59.08 124.19 30.26
N GLY A 407 -60.11 124.29 29.42
CA GLY A 407 -60.68 123.13 28.71
C GLY A 407 -59.64 122.42 27.84
N VAL A 408 -58.84 123.17 27.08
CA VAL A 408 -57.75 122.63 26.24
C VAL A 408 -56.66 122.01 27.10
N ALA A 409 -56.22 122.68 28.17
CA ALA A 409 -55.19 122.17 29.07
C ALA A 409 -55.62 120.87 29.77
N GLN A 410 -56.89 120.76 30.22
CA GLN A 410 -57.42 119.53 30.80
C GLN A 410 -57.44 118.38 29.77
N GLN A 411 -57.93 118.64 28.55
CA GLN A 411 -57.91 117.63 27.49
C GLN A 411 -56.50 117.18 27.12
N ALA A 412 -55.52 118.08 27.16
CA ALA A 412 -54.12 117.73 26.96
C ALA A 412 -53.59 116.83 28.08
N THR A 413 -53.87 117.16 29.36
CA THR A 413 -53.51 116.32 30.51
C THR A 413 -54.08 114.91 30.41
N ASP A 414 -55.37 114.77 30.07
CA ASP A 414 -56.03 113.46 29.95
C ASP A 414 -55.37 112.60 28.85
N ARG A 415 -55.03 113.22 27.71
CA ARG A 415 -54.32 112.54 26.60
C ARG A 415 -52.89 112.15 26.97
N LEU A 416 -52.19 112.99 27.73
CA LEU A 416 -50.83 112.71 28.21
C LEU A 416 -50.83 111.55 29.20
N GLN A 417 -51.81 111.47 30.11
CA GLN A 417 -51.95 110.33 31.03
C GLN A 417 -52.24 109.01 30.29
N GLY A 418 -53.16 109.02 29.32
CA GLY A 418 -53.43 107.85 28.49
C GLY A 418 -52.21 107.41 27.68
N SER A 419 -51.46 108.37 27.13
CA SER A 419 -50.23 108.09 26.38
C SER A 419 -49.13 107.53 27.30
N HIS A 420 -49.00 108.05 28.52
CA HIS A 420 -48.05 107.54 29.52
C HIS A 420 -48.33 106.07 29.86
N ALA A 421 -49.59 105.69 30.07
CA ALA A 421 -49.99 104.30 30.30
C ALA A 421 -49.60 103.40 29.11
N LEU A 422 -49.87 103.84 27.88
CA LEU A 422 -49.52 103.11 26.66
C LEU A 422 -47.99 102.92 26.50
N THR A 423 -47.19 103.95 26.80
CA THR A 423 -45.72 103.80 26.83
C THR A 423 -45.27 102.79 27.87
N GLY A 424 -45.89 102.76 29.05
CA GLY A 424 -45.60 101.77 30.10
C GLY A 424 -45.85 100.33 29.65
N GLU A 425 -46.99 100.07 29.00
CA GLU A 425 -47.29 98.76 28.39
C GLU A 425 -46.27 98.39 27.30
N THR A 426 -45.85 99.38 26.50
CA THR A 426 -44.88 99.15 25.42
C THR A 426 -43.49 98.79 25.97
N VAL A 427 -43.07 99.36 27.10
CA VAL A 427 -41.83 98.94 27.80
C VAL A 427 -41.89 97.48 28.24
N ILE A 428 -43.04 97.05 28.80
CA ILE A 428 -43.24 95.65 29.20
C ILE A 428 -43.16 94.72 27.99
N LEU A 429 -43.82 95.08 26.88
CA LEU A 429 -43.76 94.31 25.62
C LEU A 429 -42.33 94.21 25.06
N ALA A 430 -41.57 95.30 25.08
CA ALA A 430 -40.16 95.29 24.66
C ALA A 430 -39.32 94.35 25.54
N GLY A 431 -39.54 94.33 26.86
CA GLY A 431 -38.90 93.39 27.78
C GLY A 431 -39.28 91.93 27.50
N GLN A 432 -40.55 91.66 27.19
CA GLN A 432 -41.01 90.32 26.81
C GLN A 432 -40.39 89.86 25.48
N ALA A 433 -40.23 90.75 24.50
CA ALA A 433 -39.55 90.48 23.24
C ALA A 433 -38.08 90.11 23.46
N SER A 434 -37.35 90.89 24.26
CA SER A 434 -35.96 90.59 24.65
C SER A 434 -35.83 89.22 25.34
N GLN A 435 -36.73 88.89 26.27
CA GLN A 435 -36.75 87.55 26.88
C GLN A 435 -37.01 86.42 25.87
N ALA A 436 -37.88 86.65 24.87
CA ALA A 436 -38.13 85.67 23.82
C ALA A 436 -36.88 85.44 22.96
N LEU A 437 -36.18 86.51 22.57
CA LEU A 437 -34.93 86.45 21.81
C LEU A 437 -33.80 85.76 22.59
N THR A 438 -33.72 86.01 23.90
CA THR A 438 -32.80 85.27 24.80
C THR A 438 -33.10 83.77 24.83
N ARG A 439 -34.39 83.36 24.78
CA ARG A 439 -34.75 81.93 24.70
C ARG A 439 -34.38 81.33 23.34
N ILE A 440 -34.56 82.09 22.24
CA ILE A 440 -34.14 81.68 20.90
C ILE A 440 -32.63 81.45 20.86
N THR A 441 -31.83 82.41 21.34
CA THR A 441 -30.36 82.31 21.42
C THR A 441 -29.90 81.03 22.14
N ARG A 442 -30.54 80.70 23.27
CA ARG A 442 -30.27 79.44 24.00
C ARG A 442 -30.64 78.19 23.21
N ALA A 443 -31.76 78.20 22.49
CA ALA A 443 -32.17 77.08 21.64
C ALA A 443 -31.20 76.89 20.48
N VAL A 444 -30.80 77.98 19.81
CA VAL A 444 -29.82 78.00 18.72
C VAL A 444 -28.47 77.45 19.18
N SER A 445 -27.97 77.87 20.35
CA SER A 445 -26.74 77.30 20.96
C SER A 445 -26.84 75.78 21.19
N SER A 446 -28.02 75.28 21.59
CA SER A 446 -28.25 73.84 21.74
C SER A 446 -28.20 73.10 20.40
N ILE A 447 -28.76 73.69 19.34
CA ILE A 447 -28.70 73.14 17.98
C ILE A 447 -27.25 73.10 17.48
N GLU A 448 -26.44 74.13 17.75
CA GLU A 448 -25.02 74.14 17.39
C GLU A 448 -24.26 72.97 18.03
N ARG A 449 -24.53 72.69 19.31
CA ARG A 449 -23.95 71.54 20.02
C ARG A 449 -24.37 70.21 19.39
N ILE A 450 -25.64 70.07 19.00
CA ILE A 450 -26.14 68.88 18.31
C ILE A 450 -25.46 68.71 16.96
N ASN A 451 -25.32 69.78 16.17
CA ASN A 451 -24.62 69.74 14.89
C ASN A 451 -23.18 69.26 15.05
N LYS A 452 -22.44 69.73 16.06
CA LYS A 452 -21.08 69.22 16.37
C LYS A 452 -21.08 67.71 16.65
N GLN A 453 -22.07 67.19 17.39
CA GLN A 453 -22.20 65.76 17.65
C GLN A 453 -22.52 64.96 16.37
N ILE A 454 -23.41 65.46 15.52
CA ILE A 454 -23.75 64.82 14.25
C ILE A 454 -22.53 64.81 13.31
N SER A 455 -21.75 65.90 13.26
CA SER A 455 -20.51 65.95 12.47
C SER A 455 -19.52 64.87 12.91
N GLY A 456 -19.29 64.73 14.22
CA GLY A 456 -18.40 63.70 14.75
C GLY A 456 -18.91 62.28 14.47
N ALA A 457 -20.22 62.05 14.59
CA ALA A 457 -20.83 60.78 14.25
C ALA A 457 -20.71 60.44 12.75
N ALA A 458 -20.85 61.43 11.87
CA ALA A 458 -20.68 61.26 10.42
C ALA A 458 -19.23 60.92 10.05
N GLU A 459 -18.24 61.59 10.66
CA GLU A 459 -16.82 61.24 10.48
C GLU A 459 -16.51 59.82 10.96
N GLN A 460 -17.06 59.43 12.12
CA GLN A 460 -16.89 58.08 12.64
C GLN A 460 -17.56 57.02 11.75
N GLN A 461 -18.76 57.29 11.23
CA GLN A 461 -19.41 56.43 10.24
C GLN A 461 -18.58 56.28 8.98
N ARG A 462 -17.99 57.37 8.46
CA ARG A 462 -17.13 57.31 7.28
C ARG A 462 -15.90 56.43 7.51
N PHE A 463 -15.24 56.60 8.65
CA PHE A 463 -14.09 55.78 9.04
C PHE A 463 -14.44 54.30 9.17
N LEU A 464 -15.55 53.98 9.85
CA LEU A 464 -16.02 52.59 9.96
C LEU A 464 -16.38 52.01 8.60
N ALA A 465 -16.93 52.84 7.70
CA ALA A 465 -17.29 52.40 6.36
C ALA A 465 -16.07 52.07 5.51
N GLU A 466 -15.03 52.91 5.56
CA GLU A 466 -13.75 52.67 4.91
C GLU A 466 -13.06 51.40 5.45
N GLN A 467 -13.07 51.19 6.77
CA GLN A 467 -12.52 49.96 7.38
C GLN A 467 -13.28 48.70 6.97
N ALA A 468 -14.61 48.74 6.98
CA ALA A 468 -15.43 47.62 6.54
C ALA A 468 -15.22 47.33 5.05
N SER A 469 -15.06 48.37 4.21
CA SER A 469 -14.70 48.21 2.80
C SER A 469 -13.36 47.47 2.63
N GLN A 470 -12.34 47.81 3.42
CA GLN A 470 -11.06 47.09 3.42
C GLN A 470 -11.20 45.63 3.87
N ASN A 471 -12.05 45.35 4.88
CA ASN A 471 -12.33 43.98 5.31
C ASN A 471 -13.02 43.17 4.20
N ILE A 472 -13.97 43.78 3.49
CA ILE A 472 -14.68 43.16 2.37
C ILE A 472 -13.71 42.81 1.23
N VAL A 473 -12.73 43.67 0.94
CA VAL A 473 -11.66 43.35 -0.03
C VAL A 473 -10.88 42.11 0.41
N ARG A 474 -10.48 42.02 1.69
CA ARG A 474 -9.80 40.82 2.21
C ARG A 474 -10.67 39.55 2.11
N VAL A 475 -11.96 39.66 2.42
CA VAL A 475 -12.90 38.53 2.27
C VAL A 475 -13.02 38.08 0.82
N ARG A 476 -13.01 39.03 -0.12
CA ARG A 476 -13.00 38.72 -1.56
C ARG A 476 -11.73 37.99 -1.98
N GLU A 477 -10.57 38.41 -1.51
CA GLU A 477 -9.29 37.75 -1.79
C GLU A 477 -9.29 36.30 -1.28
N VAL A 478 -9.77 36.07 -0.06
CA VAL A 478 -9.90 34.70 0.51
C VAL A 478 -10.90 33.85 -0.28
N ALA A 479 -12.00 34.45 -0.75
CA ALA A 479 -12.96 33.74 -1.59
C ALA A 479 -12.33 33.32 -2.94
N GLU A 480 -11.54 34.19 -3.56
CA GLU A 480 -10.82 33.89 -4.80
C GLU A 480 -9.79 32.77 -4.61
N GLU A 481 -9.02 32.81 -3.50
CA GLU A 481 -8.09 31.75 -3.13
C GLU A 481 -8.83 30.42 -2.90
N SER A 482 -9.96 30.45 -2.18
CA SER A 482 -10.81 29.27 -1.95
C SER A 482 -11.41 28.70 -3.25
N ALA A 483 -11.70 29.55 -4.24
CA ALA A 483 -12.15 29.13 -5.56
C ALA A 483 -11.04 28.34 -6.27
N GLN A 484 -9.81 28.87 -6.26
CA GLN A 484 -8.65 28.22 -6.86
C GLN A 484 -8.32 26.89 -6.17
N GLU A 485 -8.39 26.83 -4.84
CA GLU A 485 -8.21 25.60 -4.09
C GLU A 485 -9.28 24.56 -4.42
N SER A 486 -10.55 24.98 -4.54
CA SER A 486 -11.65 24.07 -4.92
C SER A 486 -11.41 23.46 -6.30
N VAL A 487 -10.94 24.25 -7.27
CA VAL A 487 -10.57 23.74 -8.61
C VAL A 487 -9.41 22.73 -8.52
N LYS A 488 -8.38 23.02 -7.72
CA LYS A 488 -7.24 22.12 -7.53
C LYS A 488 -7.67 20.81 -6.86
N LEU A 489 -8.51 20.87 -5.82
CA LEU A 489 -9.05 19.69 -5.16
C LEU A 489 -9.92 18.86 -6.10
N GLN A 490 -10.67 19.49 -7.00
CA GLN A 490 -11.46 18.80 -8.01
C GLN A 490 -10.56 17.96 -8.94
N LEU A 491 -9.46 18.55 -9.42
CA LEU A 491 -8.48 17.85 -10.26
C LEU A 491 -7.83 16.67 -9.52
N LEU A 492 -7.42 16.87 -8.26
CA LEU A 492 -6.84 15.80 -7.44
C LEU A 492 -7.85 14.67 -7.15
N THR A 493 -9.13 15.01 -6.98
CA THR A 493 -10.18 14.00 -6.78
C THR A 493 -10.42 13.18 -8.03
N LEU A 494 -10.36 13.79 -9.22
CA LEU A 494 -10.43 13.08 -10.50
C LEU A 494 -9.23 12.13 -10.68
N GLU A 495 -8.03 12.57 -10.30
CA GLU A 495 -6.83 11.72 -10.33
C GLU A 495 -6.95 10.55 -9.34
N LEU A 496 -7.47 10.79 -8.14
CA LEU A 496 -7.78 9.75 -7.15
C LEU A 496 -8.78 8.72 -7.68
N GLN A 497 -9.85 9.16 -8.36
CA GLN A 497 -10.82 8.27 -9.00
C GLN A 497 -10.21 7.45 -10.13
N HIS A 498 -9.24 8.02 -10.86
CA HIS A 498 -8.51 7.28 -11.89
C HIS A 498 -7.65 6.17 -11.27
N VAL A 499 -6.84 6.49 -10.25
CA VAL A 499 -6.00 5.51 -9.53
C VAL A 499 -6.85 4.43 -8.85
N ASP A 500 -8.00 4.81 -8.28
CA ASP A 500 -8.97 3.87 -7.71
C ASP A 500 -9.49 2.89 -8.76
N GLY A 501 -9.80 3.38 -9.97
CA GLY A 501 -10.19 2.56 -11.11
C GLY A 501 -9.11 1.56 -11.54
N GLU A 502 -7.85 1.99 -11.59
CA GLU A 502 -6.70 1.11 -11.90
C GLU A 502 -6.48 0.04 -10.82
N LEU A 503 -6.55 0.41 -9.54
CA LEU A 503 -6.43 -0.53 -8.42
C LEU A 503 -7.57 -1.54 -8.41
N ASN A 504 -8.80 -1.10 -8.66
CA ASN A 504 -9.95 -1.98 -8.74
C ASN A 504 -9.82 -2.98 -9.90
N ALA A 505 -9.32 -2.53 -11.06
CA ALA A 505 -9.04 -3.42 -12.18
C ALA A 505 -7.92 -4.43 -11.85
N ALA A 506 -6.86 -4.00 -11.17
CA ALA A 506 -5.76 -4.87 -10.75
C ALA A 506 -6.21 -5.92 -9.71
N VAL A 507 -7.06 -5.55 -8.75
CA VAL A 507 -7.68 -6.48 -7.80
C VAL A 507 -8.64 -7.43 -8.50
N GLY A 508 -9.46 -6.92 -9.43
CA GLY A 508 -10.41 -7.72 -10.21
C GLY A 508 -9.76 -8.75 -11.14
N HIS A 509 -8.47 -8.61 -11.46
CA HIS A 509 -7.69 -9.64 -12.16
C HIS A 509 -7.54 -10.92 -11.31
N PHE A 510 -7.49 -10.77 -9.97
CA PHE A 510 -7.42 -11.90 -9.06
C PHE A 510 -8.80 -12.45 -8.76
N ARG A 511 -9.03 -13.69 -9.17
CA ARG A 511 -10.30 -14.39 -8.96
C ARG A 511 -10.25 -15.11 -7.61
N THR A 512 -10.79 -14.50 -6.56
CA THR A 512 -10.71 -15.00 -5.17
C THR A 512 -11.78 -16.01 -4.80
#